data_AF-P49788-F1
#
_entry.id   AF-P49788-F1
#
_cell.length_a   1.000
_cell.length_b   1.000
_cell.length_c   1.000
_cell.angle_alpha   90.00
_cell.angle_beta   90.00
_cell.angle_gamma   90.00
#
_symmetry.space_group_name_H-M   'P 1'
#
loop_
_entity.id
_entity.type
_entity.pdbx_description
1 polymer ?
#
loop_
_entity_poly.entity_id
_entity_poly.type
_entity_poly.pdbx_seq_one_letter_code
_entity_poly.pdbx_strand_id
1 'polypeptide(L)'
;MQPRRQRLPAPWSGPRGPRPTAPLLALLLLLAPVAAPAGSGDPDDPGQPQDAGVPRRLLQQAARAALHFFNFRSGSPSALRVLAEVQEGRAWINPKEGCKVHVVFSTERYNPESLLQEGEGRLGKCSARVFFKNQKPRPTINVTCTRLIEKKKRQQEDYLLYKQMKQLKNPLEIVSIPDNHGHIDPSLRLIWDLAFLGSSYVMWEMTTQVSHYYLAQLTSVRQWKTNDDTIDFDYTVLLHELSTQEIIPCRIHLVWYPGKPLKVKYHCQELQTPEEASGTEEGSAVVPTELSNF
;
A
#
# COMPACT_ATOMS: atom_id res chain seq x y z
N MET A 1 6.20 38.65 -35.06
CA MET A 1 6.16 37.60 -36.11
C MET A 1 5.53 36.34 -35.51
N GLN A 2 4.30 35.99 -35.90
CA GLN A 2 3.64 34.76 -35.42
C GLN A 2 4.06 33.57 -36.29
N PRO A 3 4.44 32.41 -35.71
CA PRO A 3 4.82 31.25 -36.49
C PRO A 3 3.58 30.51 -37.03
N ARG A 4 3.63 30.24 -38.35
CA ARG A 4 2.64 29.52 -39.15
C ARG A 4 2.36 28.11 -38.60
N ARG A 5 1.07 27.79 -38.44
CA ARG A 5 0.57 26.41 -38.32
C ARG A 5 0.89 25.61 -39.59
N GLN A 6 1.68 24.55 -39.46
CA GLN A 6 1.86 23.53 -40.49
C GLN A 6 0.65 22.59 -40.49
N ARG A 7 -0.06 22.52 -41.62
CA ARG A 7 -1.05 21.49 -41.92
C ARG A 7 -0.31 20.26 -42.46
N LEU A 8 -0.50 19.10 -41.82
CA LEU A 8 -0.10 17.79 -42.36
C LEU A 8 -1.29 17.14 -43.12
N PRO A 9 -1.05 16.35 -44.18
CA PRO A 9 -2.04 16.03 -45.21
C PRO A 9 -2.88 14.78 -44.94
N ALA A 10 -4.03 14.72 -45.60
CA ALA A 10 -5.01 13.64 -45.54
C ALA A 10 -4.51 12.33 -46.19
N PRO A 11 -4.89 11.15 -45.67
CA PRO A 11 -4.57 9.86 -46.27
C PRO A 11 -5.43 9.60 -47.52
N TRP A 12 -4.77 9.15 -48.58
CA TRP A 12 -5.40 8.74 -49.82
C TRP A 12 -6.06 7.37 -49.68
N SER A 13 -7.36 7.31 -49.99
CA SER A 13 -8.19 6.11 -50.05
C SER A 13 -8.24 5.62 -51.51
N GLY A 14 -7.44 4.60 -51.85
CA GLY A 14 -7.44 3.92 -53.16
C GLY A 14 -7.93 2.47 -53.07
N PRO A 15 -8.45 1.87 -54.15
CA PRO A 15 -9.61 0.98 -54.07
C PRO A 15 -9.32 -0.54 -53.91
N ARG A 16 -10.29 -1.20 -53.29
CA ARG A 16 -10.48 -2.65 -53.14
C ARG A 16 -10.36 -3.40 -54.49
N GLY A 17 -9.47 -4.38 -54.55
CA GLY A 17 -9.51 -5.51 -55.49
C GLY A 17 -9.97 -6.81 -54.78
N PRO A 18 -10.52 -7.81 -55.51
CA PRO A 18 -11.44 -8.79 -54.94
C PRO A 18 -10.82 -10.17 -54.62
N ARG A 19 -11.60 -10.92 -53.83
CA ARG A 19 -11.48 -12.31 -53.37
C ARG A 19 -10.92 -13.31 -54.40
N PRO A 20 -10.18 -14.31 -53.89
CA PRO A 20 -10.28 -15.70 -54.35
C PRO A 20 -11.04 -16.56 -53.33
N THR A 21 -11.90 -17.40 -53.88
CA THR A 21 -12.74 -18.42 -53.23
C THR A 21 -12.10 -19.81 -53.29
N ALA A 22 -12.30 -20.60 -52.21
CA ALA A 22 -12.29 -22.08 -52.16
C ALA A 22 -10.92 -22.79 -52.34
N PRO A 23 -10.72 -24.03 -51.81
CA PRO A 23 -11.73 -25.01 -51.40
C PRO A 23 -11.59 -25.64 -50.00
N LEU A 24 -12.68 -26.29 -49.61
CA LEU A 24 -12.83 -27.20 -48.48
C LEU A 24 -11.93 -28.44 -48.64
N LEU A 25 -11.18 -28.77 -47.59
CA LEU A 25 -10.57 -30.10 -47.40
C LEU A 25 -11.21 -30.71 -46.16
N ALA A 26 -12.06 -31.70 -46.40
CA ALA A 26 -12.63 -32.59 -45.40
C ALA A 26 -11.51 -33.41 -44.75
N LEU A 27 -11.37 -33.33 -43.42
CA LEU A 27 -10.49 -34.21 -42.65
C LEU A 27 -11.33 -35.11 -41.76
N LEU A 28 -11.15 -36.42 -41.97
CA LEU A 28 -11.94 -37.52 -41.44
C LEU A 28 -11.94 -37.61 -39.91
N LEU A 29 -13.11 -37.97 -39.38
CA LEU A 29 -13.35 -38.53 -38.06
C LEU A 29 -12.59 -39.87 -37.88
N LEU A 30 -11.73 -39.95 -36.87
CA LEU A 30 -11.26 -41.22 -36.30
C LEU A 30 -11.73 -41.31 -34.84
N LEU A 31 -12.49 -42.38 -34.59
CA LEU A 31 -13.11 -42.77 -33.34
C LEU A 31 -12.12 -43.52 -32.42
N ALA A 32 -12.19 -43.18 -31.12
CA ALA A 32 -11.84 -43.97 -29.93
C ALA A 32 -10.34 -44.26 -29.63
N PRO A 33 -9.95 -44.51 -28.35
CA PRO A 33 -10.77 -44.64 -27.14
C PRO A 33 -10.46 -43.63 -26.02
N VAL A 34 -11.49 -43.33 -25.23
CA VAL A 34 -11.42 -42.60 -23.96
C VAL A 34 -10.68 -43.47 -22.94
N ALA A 35 -9.38 -43.22 -22.77
CA ALA A 35 -8.64 -43.66 -21.60
C ALA A 35 -8.81 -42.60 -20.51
N ALA A 36 -9.45 -42.98 -19.41
CA ALA A 36 -9.68 -42.15 -18.25
C ALA A 36 -8.35 -41.56 -17.71
N PRO A 37 -8.24 -40.25 -17.49
CA PRO A 37 -7.11 -39.72 -16.74
C PRO A 37 -7.31 -40.10 -15.28
N ALA A 38 -6.49 -41.06 -14.83
CA ALA A 38 -6.21 -41.27 -13.42
C ALA A 38 -5.80 -39.94 -12.81
N GLY A 39 -6.47 -39.58 -11.71
CA GLY A 39 -6.26 -38.33 -11.00
C GLY A 39 -4.82 -38.16 -10.55
N SER A 40 -4.08 -37.32 -11.26
CA SER A 40 -2.99 -36.55 -10.68
C SER A 40 -3.60 -35.21 -10.26
N GLY A 41 -4.13 -35.15 -9.04
CA GLY A 41 -4.43 -33.86 -8.42
C GLY A 41 -3.11 -33.14 -8.23
N ASP A 42 -2.84 -32.15 -9.09
CA ASP A 42 -1.73 -31.22 -8.85
C ASP A 42 -1.97 -30.50 -7.52
N PRO A 43 -0.97 -30.40 -6.62
CA PRO A 43 -1.13 -29.73 -5.32
C PRO A 43 -1.29 -28.20 -5.38
N ASP A 44 -1.43 -27.61 -6.56
CA ASP A 44 -1.72 -26.20 -6.75
C ASP A 44 -3.07 -26.07 -7.47
N ASP A 45 -4.17 -26.32 -6.76
CA ASP A 45 -5.48 -25.77 -7.12
C ASP A 45 -5.57 -24.36 -6.51
N PRO A 46 -5.25 -23.27 -7.23
CA PRO A 46 -5.49 -21.92 -6.75
C PRO A 46 -7.01 -21.74 -6.70
N GLY A 47 -7.58 -21.99 -5.51
CA GLY A 47 -9.01 -22.16 -5.28
C GLY A 47 -9.88 -21.24 -6.14
N GLN A 48 -10.95 -21.81 -6.70
CA GLN A 48 -11.86 -21.21 -7.68
C GLN A 48 -12.00 -19.66 -7.53
N PRO A 49 -11.73 -18.88 -8.59
CA PRO A 49 -12.05 -17.46 -8.60
C PRO A 49 -13.54 -17.27 -8.29
N GLN A 50 -13.86 -16.58 -7.20
CA GLN A 50 -15.23 -16.15 -6.96
C GLN A 50 -15.44 -14.86 -7.78
N ASP A 51 -16.06 -14.98 -8.94
CA ASP A 51 -16.58 -13.83 -9.70
C ASP A 51 -17.79 -13.16 -8.99
N ALA A 52 -18.31 -13.78 -7.92
CA ALA A 52 -19.19 -13.12 -6.98
C ALA A 52 -18.46 -11.88 -6.43
N GLY A 53 -18.90 -10.71 -6.87
CA GLY A 53 -18.15 -9.45 -6.83
C GLY A 53 -17.19 -9.33 -5.65
N VAL A 54 -15.89 -9.38 -5.94
CA VAL A 54 -14.84 -9.25 -4.93
C VAL A 54 -15.12 -8.01 -4.08
N PRO A 55 -15.12 -8.11 -2.74
CA PRO A 55 -15.44 -6.97 -1.90
C PRO A 55 -14.54 -5.78 -2.23
N ARG A 56 -15.11 -4.66 -2.69
CA ARG A 56 -14.36 -3.45 -3.07
C ARG A 56 -13.39 -3.00 -1.97
N ARG A 57 -13.78 -3.19 -0.70
CA ARG A 57 -12.93 -2.91 0.47
C ARG A 57 -11.65 -3.75 0.49
N LEU A 58 -11.72 -5.04 0.17
CA LEU A 58 -10.56 -5.93 0.10
C LEU A 58 -9.58 -5.50 -1.00
N LEU A 59 -10.09 -5.07 -2.17
CA LEU A 59 -9.24 -4.57 -3.25
C LEU A 59 -8.54 -3.26 -2.86
N GLN A 60 -9.27 -2.33 -2.23
CA GLN A 60 -8.69 -1.08 -1.71
C GLN A 60 -7.64 -1.36 -0.63
N GLN A 61 -7.91 -2.31 0.26
CA GLN A 61 -7.00 -2.76 1.30
C GLN A 61 -5.70 -3.31 0.71
N ALA A 62 -5.81 -4.20 -0.28
CA ALA A 62 -4.67 -4.76 -1.00
C ALA A 62 -3.85 -3.66 -1.70
N ALA A 63 -4.51 -2.71 -2.36
CA ALA A 63 -3.85 -1.60 -3.04
C ALA A 63 -3.09 -0.69 -2.06
N ARG A 64 -3.68 -0.34 -0.91
CA ARG A 64 -3.00 0.44 0.15
C ARG A 64 -1.80 -0.30 0.72
N ALA A 65 -1.95 -1.57 1.07
CA ALA A 65 -0.85 -2.39 1.58
C ALA A 65 0.31 -2.46 0.56
N ALA A 66 -0.01 -2.71 -0.71
CA ALA A 66 0.95 -2.72 -1.82
C ALA A 66 1.68 -1.38 -1.96
N LEU A 67 0.96 -0.27 -1.81
CA LEU A 67 1.54 1.06 -1.94
C LEU A 67 2.44 1.43 -0.75
N HIS A 68 2.05 1.10 0.48
CA HIS A 68 2.90 1.30 1.66
C HIS A 68 4.21 0.51 1.52
N PHE A 69 4.13 -0.76 1.12
CA PHE A 69 5.31 -1.58 0.84
C PHE A 69 6.17 -0.99 -0.30
N PHE A 70 5.56 -0.50 -1.38
CA PHE A 70 6.26 0.14 -2.48
C PHE A 70 7.00 1.41 -2.02
N ASN A 71 6.32 2.30 -1.29
CA ASN A 71 6.90 3.54 -0.77
C ASN A 71 8.10 3.22 0.13
N PHE A 72 7.92 2.35 1.13
CA PHE A 72 9.00 1.87 2.00
C PHE A 72 10.20 1.34 1.20
N ARG A 73 9.96 0.39 0.28
CA ARG A 73 11.02 -0.26 -0.50
C ARG A 73 11.73 0.72 -1.43
N SER A 74 11.06 1.77 -1.89
CA SER A 74 11.66 2.80 -2.73
C SER A 74 12.68 3.66 -1.97
N GLY A 75 12.53 3.81 -0.65
CA GLY A 75 13.43 4.59 0.20
C GLY A 75 13.60 6.05 -0.23
N SER A 76 12.57 6.63 -0.87
CA SER A 76 12.68 7.91 -1.58
C SER A 76 11.55 8.86 -1.15
N PRO A 77 11.82 9.85 -0.28
CA PRO A 77 10.83 10.85 0.12
C PRO A 77 10.30 11.69 -1.06
N SER A 78 11.14 11.98 -2.06
CA SER A 78 10.73 12.74 -3.26
C SER A 78 9.75 11.98 -4.16
N ALA A 79 9.74 10.65 -4.09
CA ALA A 79 8.91 9.79 -4.94
C ALA A 79 7.72 9.15 -4.21
N LEU A 80 7.35 9.67 -3.03
CA LEU A 80 6.18 9.20 -2.29
C LEU A 80 4.90 9.32 -3.12
N ARG A 81 4.02 8.32 -2.94
CA ARG A 81 2.76 8.19 -3.67
C ARG A 81 1.61 7.87 -2.75
N VAL A 82 0.41 8.23 -3.19
CA VAL A 82 -0.86 7.82 -2.58
C VAL A 82 -1.75 7.11 -3.58
N LEU A 83 -2.67 6.31 -3.05
CA LEU A 83 -3.64 5.57 -3.84
C LEU A 83 -4.65 6.58 -4.41
N ALA A 84 -4.73 6.66 -5.74
CA ALA A 84 -5.76 7.46 -6.40
C ALA A 84 -7.04 6.63 -6.56
N GLU A 85 -6.97 5.51 -7.28
CA GLU A 85 -8.14 4.67 -7.53
C GLU A 85 -7.76 3.21 -7.79
N VAL A 86 -8.59 2.27 -7.33
CA VAL A 86 -8.52 0.86 -7.74
C VAL A 86 -9.26 0.68 -9.06
N GLN A 87 -8.56 0.20 -10.09
CA GLN A 87 -9.10 0.05 -11.45
C GLN A 87 -9.75 -1.32 -11.66
N GLU A 88 -9.05 -2.39 -11.27
CA GLU A 88 -9.49 -3.77 -11.42
C GLU A 88 -8.86 -4.65 -10.34
N GLY A 89 -9.50 -5.77 -10.04
CA GLY A 89 -8.93 -6.74 -9.12
C GLY A 89 -9.70 -8.04 -9.05
N ARG A 90 -9.00 -9.08 -8.60
CA ARG A 90 -9.49 -10.43 -8.37
C ARG A 90 -9.00 -10.93 -7.01
N ALA A 91 -9.82 -11.73 -6.33
CA ALA A 91 -9.44 -12.33 -5.07
C ALA A 91 -9.77 -13.82 -5.07
N TRP A 92 -8.89 -14.59 -4.43
CA TRP A 92 -9.05 -16.01 -4.17
C TRP A 92 -8.98 -16.20 -2.66
N ILE A 93 -10.10 -16.63 -2.09
CA ILE A 93 -10.27 -16.76 -0.64
C ILE A 93 -10.19 -18.24 -0.29
N ASN A 94 -9.20 -18.61 0.52
CA ASN A 94 -9.07 -19.93 1.11
C ASN A 94 -9.28 -19.80 2.64
N PRO A 95 -10.35 -20.38 3.21
CA PRO A 95 -10.61 -20.29 4.65
C PRO A 95 -9.47 -20.80 5.54
N LYS A 96 -8.61 -21.69 5.05
CA LYS A 96 -7.48 -22.24 5.81
C LYS A 96 -6.22 -21.39 5.69
N GLU A 97 -5.92 -20.88 4.50
CA GLU A 97 -4.64 -20.19 4.22
C GLU A 97 -4.73 -18.66 4.30
N GLY A 98 -5.88 -18.09 3.93
CA GLY A 98 -6.08 -16.65 3.79
C GLY A 98 -6.52 -16.23 2.39
N CYS A 99 -6.27 -14.97 2.05
CA CYS A 99 -6.75 -14.35 0.84
C CYS A 99 -5.62 -13.89 -0.07
N LYS A 100 -5.59 -14.41 -1.31
CA LYS A 100 -4.72 -13.94 -2.38
C LYS A 100 -5.50 -12.91 -3.20
N VAL A 101 -4.91 -11.74 -3.44
CA VAL A 101 -5.53 -10.64 -4.19
C VAL A 101 -4.59 -10.21 -5.31
N HIS A 102 -5.10 -10.11 -6.53
CA HIS A 102 -4.46 -9.41 -7.63
C HIS A 102 -5.20 -8.10 -7.86
N VAL A 103 -4.48 -6.98 -7.88
CA VAL A 103 -5.09 -5.65 -7.99
C VAL A 103 -4.27 -4.76 -8.91
N VAL A 104 -4.96 -3.94 -9.69
CA VAL A 104 -4.38 -2.87 -10.49
C VAL A 104 -5.03 -1.55 -10.07
N PHE A 105 -4.19 -0.54 -9.84
CA PHE A 105 -4.61 0.72 -9.28
C PHE A 105 -3.78 1.88 -9.82
N SER A 106 -4.36 3.07 -9.83
CA SER A 106 -3.65 4.31 -10.10
C SER A 106 -3.10 4.92 -8.82
N THR A 107 -2.00 5.65 -8.97
CA THR A 107 -1.33 6.39 -7.89
C THR A 107 -1.10 7.81 -8.32
N GLU A 108 -1.15 8.75 -7.40
CA GLU A 108 -0.70 10.12 -7.61
C GLU A 108 0.51 10.42 -6.73
N ARG A 109 1.18 11.56 -6.99
CA ARG A 109 2.26 12.01 -6.10
C ARG A 109 1.68 12.41 -4.75
N TYR A 110 2.38 12.06 -3.69
CA TYR A 110 2.03 12.51 -2.35
C TYR A 110 2.05 14.05 -2.24
N ASN A 111 3.07 14.66 -2.86
CA ASN A 111 3.28 16.11 -2.86
C ASN A 111 3.28 16.61 -4.32
N PRO A 112 2.14 17.06 -4.88
CA PRO A 112 2.10 17.54 -6.25
C PRO A 112 2.88 18.85 -6.45
N GLU A 113 3.02 19.65 -5.39
CA GLU A 113 3.69 20.97 -5.39
C GLU A 113 5.22 20.91 -5.31
N SER A 114 5.84 19.71 -5.26
CA SER A 114 7.29 19.59 -5.11
C SER A 114 8.03 20.26 -6.28
N LEU A 115 8.56 21.45 -5.99
CA LEU A 115 9.49 22.39 -6.63
C LEU A 115 9.77 22.39 -8.16
N LEU A 116 9.49 21.34 -8.93
CA LEU A 116 9.99 21.19 -10.28
C LEU A 116 9.06 20.39 -11.21
N GLN A 117 7.72 20.58 -11.26
CA GLN A 117 6.98 20.10 -12.45
C GLN A 117 5.56 20.66 -12.62
N GLU A 118 5.36 21.47 -13.66
CA GLU A 118 4.16 21.41 -14.49
C GLU A 118 4.46 20.39 -15.61
N GLY A 119 3.59 19.38 -15.83
CA GLY A 119 3.58 18.62 -17.09
C GLY A 119 3.93 17.12 -17.10
N GLU A 120 4.32 16.47 -15.99
CA GLU A 120 4.38 14.99 -15.95
C GLU A 120 3.00 14.40 -15.61
N GLY A 121 2.68 13.24 -16.21
CA GLY A 121 1.37 12.58 -16.10
C GLY A 121 0.89 12.47 -14.66
N ARG A 122 -0.31 13.01 -14.39
CA ARG A 122 -0.90 13.13 -13.04
C ARG A 122 -1.06 11.78 -12.32
N LEU A 123 -1.23 10.69 -13.09
CA LEU A 123 -1.51 9.36 -12.56
C LEU A 123 -0.45 8.35 -13.01
N GLY A 124 0.13 7.65 -12.04
CA GLY A 124 0.92 6.45 -12.21
C GLY A 124 0.02 5.22 -12.14
N LYS A 125 0.49 4.07 -12.60
CA LYS A 125 -0.24 2.80 -12.58
C LYS A 125 0.60 1.75 -11.86
N CYS A 126 -0.03 0.97 -11.00
CA CYS A 126 0.57 -0.13 -10.27
C CYS A 126 -0.22 -1.42 -10.49
N SER A 127 0.48 -2.54 -10.46
CA SER A 127 -0.08 -3.90 -10.44
C SER A 127 0.57 -4.66 -9.30
N ALA A 128 -0.26 -5.28 -8.44
CA ALA A 128 0.21 -5.95 -7.24
C ALA A 128 -0.47 -7.30 -7.01
N ARG A 129 0.31 -8.25 -6.48
CA ARG A 129 -0.16 -9.50 -5.89
C ARG A 129 0.05 -9.40 -4.38
N VAL A 130 -1.01 -9.50 -3.61
CA VAL A 130 -1.03 -9.37 -2.15
C VAL A 130 -1.58 -10.65 -1.55
N PHE A 131 -0.90 -11.22 -0.58
CA PHE A 131 -1.39 -12.37 0.16
C PHE A 131 -1.54 -12.01 1.64
N PHE A 132 -2.79 -11.98 2.09
CA PHE A 132 -3.18 -11.84 3.48
C PHE A 132 -3.29 -13.24 4.08
N LYS A 133 -2.46 -13.55 5.08
CA LYS A 133 -2.66 -14.73 5.91
C LYS A 133 -3.79 -14.45 6.90
N ASN A 134 -4.59 -15.47 7.22
CA ASN A 134 -5.68 -15.33 8.17
C ASN A 134 -5.22 -14.70 9.49
N GLN A 135 -5.90 -13.62 9.89
CA GLN A 135 -5.72 -12.95 11.19
C GLN A 135 -4.26 -12.62 11.52
N LYS A 136 -3.40 -12.49 10.51
CA LYS A 136 -1.99 -12.18 10.69
C LYS A 136 -1.65 -10.87 9.98
N PRO A 137 -0.87 -10.00 10.62
CA PRO A 137 -0.38 -8.78 9.99
C PRO A 137 0.70 -9.13 8.95
N ARG A 138 1.25 -8.12 8.29
CA ARG A 138 2.37 -8.20 7.34
C ARG A 138 2.06 -9.08 6.12
N PRO A 139 1.17 -8.63 5.22
CA PRO A 139 0.87 -9.35 3.99
C PRO A 139 2.11 -9.49 3.10
N THR A 140 2.20 -10.61 2.39
CA THR A 140 3.26 -10.82 1.39
C THR A 140 2.89 -10.10 0.10
N ILE A 141 3.79 -9.27 -0.42
CA ILE A 141 3.50 -8.36 -1.54
C ILE A 141 4.54 -8.49 -2.65
N ASN A 142 4.05 -8.60 -3.88
CA ASN A 142 4.80 -8.29 -5.09
C ASN A 142 4.09 -7.16 -5.82
N VAL A 143 4.78 -6.05 -6.06
CA VAL A 143 4.19 -4.85 -6.67
C VAL A 143 5.14 -4.25 -7.70
N THR A 144 4.58 -3.87 -8.83
CA THR A 144 5.26 -3.13 -9.90
C THR A 144 4.48 -1.88 -10.22
N CYS A 145 5.15 -0.74 -10.28
CA CYS A 145 4.54 0.55 -10.61
C CYS A 145 5.27 1.23 -11.76
N THR A 146 4.53 1.93 -12.62
CA THR A 146 5.09 2.85 -13.60
C THR A 146 5.80 4.00 -12.89
N ARG A 147 6.80 4.60 -13.54
CA ARG A 147 7.54 5.73 -12.97
C ARG A 147 6.70 7.00 -13.11
N LEU A 148 6.54 7.73 -12.01
CA LEU A 148 5.98 9.09 -11.98
C LEU A 148 7.07 10.17 -12.04
N ILE A 149 8.31 9.81 -11.74
CA ILE A 149 9.50 10.65 -11.75
C ILE A 149 10.61 9.85 -12.42
N GLU A 150 11.38 10.48 -13.29
CA GLU A 150 12.59 9.88 -13.84
C GLU A 150 13.60 9.50 -12.75
N LYS A 151 14.30 8.38 -12.93
CA LYS A 151 15.25 7.86 -11.94
C LYS A 151 16.31 8.89 -11.55
N LYS A 152 16.86 9.61 -12.54
CA LYS A 152 17.92 10.60 -12.33
C LYS A 152 17.41 11.81 -11.54
N LYS A 153 16.23 12.32 -11.90
CA LYS A 153 15.57 13.43 -11.22
C LYS A 153 15.27 13.09 -9.75
N ARG A 154 14.66 11.93 -9.51
CA ARG A 154 14.40 11.42 -8.15
C ARG A 154 15.69 11.36 -7.31
N GLN A 155 16.78 10.83 -7.88
CA GLN A 155 18.07 10.77 -7.18
C GLN A 155 18.63 12.15 -6.84
N GLN A 156 18.45 13.13 -7.73
CA GLN A 156 18.87 14.50 -7.50
C GLN A 156 18.03 15.18 -6.41
N GLU A 157 16.71 15.00 -6.42
CA GLU A 157 15.80 15.52 -5.40
C GLU A 157 16.07 14.90 -4.03
N ASP A 158 16.21 13.57 -3.95
CA ASP A 158 16.56 12.89 -2.69
C ASP A 158 17.92 13.37 -2.14
N TYR A 159 18.91 13.61 -3.00
CA TYR A 159 20.21 14.13 -2.56
C TYR A 159 20.14 15.59 -2.08
N LEU A 160 19.24 16.41 -2.65
CA LEU A 160 19.00 17.76 -2.16
C LEU A 160 18.31 17.74 -0.78
N LEU A 161 17.28 16.89 -0.61
CA LEU A 161 16.61 16.69 0.67
C LEU A 161 17.59 16.21 1.75
N TYR A 162 18.46 15.27 1.41
CA TYR A 162 19.53 14.81 2.29
C TYR A 162 20.43 15.96 2.77
N LYS A 163 20.90 16.81 1.85
CA LYS A 163 21.73 17.97 2.21
C LYS A 163 20.98 18.94 3.12
N GLN A 164 19.69 19.19 2.86
CA GLN A 164 18.86 20.04 3.72
C GLN A 164 18.69 19.44 5.13
N MET A 165 18.43 18.13 5.23
CA MET A 165 18.29 17.42 6.50
C MET A 165 19.57 17.45 7.35
N LYS A 166 20.76 17.37 6.72
CA LYS A 166 22.03 17.49 7.44
C LYS A 166 22.26 18.89 8.05
N GLN A 167 21.57 19.93 7.55
CA GLN A 167 21.68 21.30 8.07
C GLN A 167 20.63 21.64 9.14
N LEU A 168 19.75 20.70 9.49
CA LEU A 168 18.76 20.93 10.54
C LEU A 168 19.44 21.16 11.89
N LYS A 169 18.93 22.13 12.65
CA LYS A 169 19.40 22.41 14.01
C LYS A 169 18.90 21.30 14.96
N ASN A 170 19.73 20.92 15.92
CA ASN A 170 19.42 19.92 16.94
C ASN A 170 19.57 20.56 18.35
N PRO A 171 18.57 20.44 19.24
CA PRO A 171 17.30 19.73 19.08
C PRO A 171 16.33 20.44 18.14
N LEU A 172 15.47 19.64 17.54
CA LEU A 172 14.31 20.13 16.81
C LEU A 172 13.21 20.38 17.84
N GLU A 173 12.82 21.64 18.05
CA GLU A 173 11.67 22.00 18.87
C GLU A 173 10.39 21.72 18.08
N ILE A 174 9.96 20.45 18.05
CA ILE A 174 8.72 20.05 17.38
C ILE A 174 7.71 19.61 18.42
N VAL A 175 6.53 20.25 18.38
CA VAL A 175 5.38 19.92 19.22
C VAL A 175 4.48 18.90 18.52
N SER A 176 3.96 19.25 17.33
CA SER A 176 3.08 18.39 16.53
C SER A 176 3.14 18.77 15.05
N ILE A 177 3.17 17.77 14.15
CA ILE A 177 3.06 17.94 12.69
C ILE A 177 2.04 16.92 12.14
N PRO A 178 0.99 17.32 11.41
CA PRO A 178 0.49 18.68 11.32
C PRO A 178 0.13 19.25 12.71
N ASP A 179 0.03 20.57 12.79
CA ASP A 179 -0.47 21.26 13.96
C ASP A 179 -1.96 20.96 14.20
N ASN A 180 -2.53 21.55 15.26
CA ASN A 180 -3.93 21.34 15.62
C ASN A 180 -4.94 21.90 14.58
N HIS A 181 -4.47 22.63 13.56
CA HIS A 181 -5.27 23.15 12.45
C HIS A 181 -5.06 22.37 11.15
N GLY A 182 -4.28 21.28 11.18
CA GLY A 182 -3.95 20.51 9.98
C GLY A 182 -2.85 21.14 9.13
N HIS A 183 -2.19 22.19 9.61
CA HIS A 183 -1.13 22.88 8.88
C HIS A 183 0.24 22.22 9.12
N ILE A 184 1.03 22.12 8.05
CA ILE A 184 2.43 21.68 8.11
C ILE A 184 3.28 22.87 7.68
N ASP A 185 4.10 23.38 8.61
CA ASP A 185 5.09 24.41 8.27
C ASP A 185 5.98 23.92 7.11
N PRO A 186 6.12 24.69 6.01
CA PRO A 186 6.94 24.29 4.87
C PRO A 186 8.38 23.87 5.24
N SER A 187 8.97 24.47 6.26
CA SER A 187 10.31 24.13 6.76
C SER A 187 10.38 22.74 7.43
N LEU A 188 9.26 22.27 7.99
CA LEU A 188 9.13 20.96 8.64
C LEU A 188 8.63 19.88 7.68
N ARG A 189 8.23 20.23 6.45
CA ARG A 189 7.71 19.29 5.45
C ARG A 189 8.66 18.13 5.17
N LEU A 190 9.96 18.40 5.07
CA LEU A 190 10.97 17.36 4.85
C LEU A 190 11.00 16.32 5.98
N ILE A 191 10.76 16.75 7.23
CA ILE A 191 10.73 15.87 8.41
C ILE A 191 9.48 15.00 8.36
N TRP A 192 8.35 15.60 8.01
CA TRP A 192 7.07 14.92 7.82
C TRP A 192 7.12 13.87 6.69
N ASP A 193 7.65 14.23 5.52
CA ASP A 193 7.74 13.31 4.38
C ASP A 193 8.62 12.09 4.72
N LEU A 194 9.72 12.30 5.45
CA LEU A 194 10.57 11.20 5.92
C LEU A 194 9.88 10.35 7.00
N ALA A 195 9.13 10.97 7.91
CA ALA A 195 8.30 10.26 8.88
C ALA A 195 7.20 9.44 8.19
N PHE A 196 6.57 9.97 7.12
CA PHE A 196 5.59 9.24 6.30
C PHE A 196 6.24 8.05 5.58
N LEU A 197 7.46 8.21 5.07
CA LEU A 197 8.22 7.13 4.46
C LEU A 197 8.53 6.01 5.49
N GLY A 198 8.97 6.36 6.69
CA GLY A 198 9.18 5.42 7.79
C GLY A 198 7.88 4.74 8.24
N SER A 199 6.83 5.53 8.38
CA SER A 199 5.49 5.04 8.73
C SER A 199 4.94 4.10 7.66
N SER A 200 5.30 4.26 6.38
CA SER A 200 4.89 3.32 5.32
C SER A 200 5.38 1.90 5.56
N TYR A 201 6.54 1.71 6.21
CA TYR A 201 6.98 0.38 6.65
C TYR A 201 6.03 -0.18 7.72
N VAL A 202 5.77 0.61 8.77
CA VAL A 202 4.93 0.23 9.90
C VAL A 202 3.49 -0.04 9.48
N MET A 203 2.91 0.85 8.67
CA MET A 203 1.57 0.70 8.12
C MET A 203 1.44 -0.58 7.29
N TRP A 204 2.44 -0.92 6.45
CA TRP A 204 2.45 -2.20 5.75
C TRP A 204 2.57 -3.39 6.71
N GLU A 205 3.51 -3.34 7.66
CA GLU A 205 3.77 -4.46 8.56
C GLU A 205 2.57 -4.75 9.48
N MET A 206 1.85 -3.72 9.94
CA MET A 206 0.68 -3.88 10.80
C MET A 206 -0.61 -4.20 10.03
N THR A 207 -0.65 -3.93 8.73
CA THR A 207 -1.86 -4.13 7.91
C THR A 207 -2.31 -5.60 7.92
N THR A 208 -3.62 -5.81 8.10
CA THR A 208 -4.27 -7.14 8.00
C THR A 208 -5.28 -7.15 6.86
N GLN A 209 -6.05 -8.24 6.71
CA GLN A 209 -7.17 -8.31 5.77
C GLN A 209 -8.28 -7.29 6.08
N VAL A 210 -8.40 -6.87 7.34
CA VAL A 210 -9.50 -6.01 7.82
C VAL A 210 -9.05 -4.69 8.43
N SER A 211 -7.76 -4.51 8.74
CA SER A 211 -7.21 -3.32 9.39
C SER A 211 -6.18 -2.61 8.53
N HIS A 212 -6.32 -1.29 8.40
CA HIS A 212 -5.36 -0.42 7.71
C HIS A 212 -5.16 0.88 8.48
N TYR A 213 -4.00 1.48 8.23
CA TYR A 213 -3.48 2.58 9.02
C TYR A 213 -3.10 3.75 8.14
N TYR A 214 -3.23 4.95 8.69
CA TYR A 214 -2.71 6.19 8.11
C TYR A 214 -1.89 6.95 9.14
N LEU A 215 -0.84 7.63 8.71
CA LEU A 215 -0.12 8.56 9.57
C LEU A 215 -1.01 9.78 9.84
N ALA A 216 -1.43 9.96 11.09
CA ALA A 216 -2.27 11.06 11.50
C ALA A 216 -1.42 12.27 11.95
N GLN A 217 -0.42 12.01 12.80
CA GLN A 217 0.39 13.08 13.38
C GLN A 217 1.77 12.57 13.79
N LEU A 218 2.75 13.46 13.79
CA LEU A 218 4.08 13.32 14.34
C LEU A 218 4.15 14.20 15.59
N THR A 219 4.35 13.61 16.77
CA THR A 219 4.31 14.30 18.07
C THR A 219 5.69 14.57 18.66
N SER A 220 6.73 13.92 18.16
CA SER A 220 8.11 14.17 18.59
C SER A 220 9.08 13.66 17.54
N VAL A 221 10.17 14.39 17.33
CA VAL A 221 11.32 13.93 16.57
C VAL A 221 12.62 14.21 17.33
N ARG A 222 13.54 13.25 17.32
CA ARG A 222 14.91 13.44 17.78
C ARG A 222 15.88 13.00 16.72
N GLN A 223 16.79 13.89 16.33
CA GLN A 223 17.90 13.56 15.45
C GLN A 223 19.05 13.02 16.27
N TRP A 224 19.57 11.86 15.88
CA TRP A 224 20.80 11.33 16.46
C TRP A 224 21.99 12.05 15.82
N LYS A 225 22.91 12.55 16.64
CA LYS A 225 24.22 13.00 16.15
C LYS A 225 25.06 11.78 15.88
N THR A 226 24.99 11.26 14.66
CA THR A 226 25.89 10.21 14.19
C THR A 226 27.09 10.84 13.48
N ASN A 227 28.27 10.24 13.63
CA ASN A 227 29.44 10.56 12.80
C ASN A 227 29.30 10.01 11.37
N ASP A 228 28.21 9.29 11.11
CA ASP A 228 27.92 8.65 9.84
C ASP A 228 27.28 9.63 8.83
N ASP A 229 27.43 9.30 7.55
CA ASP A 229 26.79 10.02 6.45
C ASP A 229 25.27 9.80 6.38
N THR A 230 24.65 9.10 7.32
CA THR A 230 23.20 8.82 7.31
C THR A 230 22.41 9.92 8.01
N ILE A 231 21.11 9.96 7.69
CA ILE A 231 20.10 10.63 8.49
C ILE A 231 19.54 9.59 9.46
N ASP A 232 19.58 9.90 10.75
CA ASP A 232 19.15 9.02 11.83
C ASP A 232 18.16 9.78 12.74
N PHE A 233 16.91 9.32 12.75
CA PHE A 233 15.81 9.95 13.48
C PHE A 233 15.03 8.94 14.31
N ASP A 234 14.71 9.33 15.54
CA ASP A 234 13.63 8.75 16.33
C ASP A 234 12.39 9.61 16.20
N TYR A 235 11.32 9.02 15.66
CA TYR A 235 10.00 9.62 15.57
C TYR A 235 9.07 9.01 16.63
N THR A 236 8.15 9.83 17.16
CA THR A 236 6.93 9.36 17.79
C THR A 236 5.76 9.80 16.92
N VAL A 237 5.07 8.84 16.33
CA VAL A 237 3.95 9.08 15.42
C VAL A 237 2.66 8.53 16.01
N LEU A 238 1.54 9.09 15.57
CA LEU A 238 0.20 8.61 15.81
C LEU A 238 -0.32 8.01 14.51
N LEU A 239 -0.60 6.72 14.51
CA LEU A 239 -1.26 6.02 13.41
C LEU A 239 -2.75 5.93 13.69
N HIS A 240 -3.57 6.26 12.70
CA HIS A 240 -5.02 6.11 12.78
C HIS A 240 -5.42 4.79 12.11
N GLU A 241 -5.96 3.85 12.89
CA GLU A 241 -6.61 2.65 12.37
C GLU A 241 -8.02 2.98 11.87
N LEU A 242 -8.22 2.95 10.56
CA LEU A 242 -9.49 3.39 9.98
C LEU A 242 -10.66 2.43 10.24
N SER A 243 -10.38 1.18 10.58
CA SER A 243 -11.41 0.18 10.84
C SER A 243 -12.06 0.34 12.21
N THR A 244 -11.30 0.80 13.21
CA THR A 244 -11.76 0.99 14.59
C THR A 244 -11.83 2.47 14.99
N GLN A 245 -11.31 3.38 14.16
CA GLN A 245 -11.09 4.79 14.46
C GLN A 245 -10.12 5.04 15.63
N GLU A 246 -9.26 4.06 15.93
CA GLU A 246 -8.32 4.14 17.04
C GLU A 246 -7.04 4.89 16.64
N ILE A 247 -6.45 5.57 17.62
CA ILE A 247 -5.16 6.24 17.48
C ILE A 247 -4.10 5.44 18.23
N ILE A 248 -3.09 4.97 17.50
CA ILE A 248 -2.03 4.10 18.00
C ILE A 248 -0.70 4.87 18.01
N PRO A 249 -0.13 5.15 19.19
CA PRO A 249 1.20 5.73 19.30
C PRO A 249 2.27 4.71 18.91
N CYS A 250 3.17 5.11 18.01
CA CYS A 250 4.30 4.32 17.57
C CYS A 250 5.61 5.09 17.66
N ARG A 251 6.63 4.48 18.24
CA ARG A 251 8.02 4.94 18.16
C ARG A 251 8.68 4.30 16.96
N ILE A 252 9.29 5.11 16.10
CA ILE A 252 9.93 4.66 14.87
C ILE A 252 11.37 5.19 14.85
N HIS A 253 12.33 4.27 14.87
CA HIS A 253 13.74 4.58 14.59
C HIS A 253 14.00 4.35 13.10
N LEU A 254 14.39 5.42 12.40
CA LEU A 254 14.62 5.44 10.96
C LEU A 254 16.05 5.84 10.64
N VAL A 255 16.72 5.03 9.82
CA VAL A 255 18.03 5.37 9.24
C VAL A 255 17.92 5.40 7.72
N TRP A 256 18.28 6.54 7.14
CA TRP A 256 18.11 6.83 5.72
C TRP A 256 19.36 7.43 5.08
N TYR A 257 19.59 7.05 3.82
CA TYR A 257 20.56 7.66 2.92
C TYR A 257 20.05 7.54 1.48
N PRO A 258 20.17 8.59 0.64
CA PRO A 258 19.70 8.55 -0.75
C PRO A 258 20.18 7.32 -1.54
N GLY A 259 19.23 6.58 -2.11
CA GLY A 259 19.51 5.40 -2.94
C GLY A 259 19.95 4.15 -2.18
N LYS A 260 19.97 4.16 -0.84
CA LYS A 260 20.18 2.96 -0.01
C LYS A 260 18.83 2.47 0.53
N PRO A 261 18.70 1.17 0.83
CA PRO A 261 17.50 0.65 1.48
C PRO A 261 17.24 1.35 2.81
N LEU A 262 15.98 1.74 3.04
CA LEU A 262 15.55 2.32 4.31
C LEU A 262 15.64 1.28 5.43
N LYS A 263 16.22 1.65 6.56
CA LYS A 263 16.19 0.81 7.77
C LYS A 263 15.18 1.41 8.75
N VAL A 264 14.26 0.57 9.21
CA VAL A 264 13.21 0.96 10.15
C VAL A 264 13.16 -0.07 11.27
N LYS A 265 13.16 0.42 12.51
CA LYS A 265 12.72 -0.33 13.68
C LYS A 265 11.56 0.43 14.30
N TYR A 266 10.59 -0.28 14.86
CA TYR A 266 9.45 0.37 15.47
C TYR A 266 8.94 -0.41 16.66
N HIS A 267 8.21 0.30 17.50
CA HIS A 267 7.40 -0.27 18.57
C HIS A 267 6.13 0.57 18.68
N CYS A 268 4.99 -0.06 18.46
CA CYS A 268 3.70 0.55 18.72
C CYS A 268 3.18 0.09 20.06
N GLN A 269 2.46 0.96 20.76
CA GLN A 269 1.73 0.56 21.94
C GLN A 269 0.71 -0.50 21.53
N GLU A 270 0.80 -1.68 22.14
CA GLU A 270 -0.12 -2.78 21.86
C GLU A 270 -1.52 -2.41 22.34
N LEU A 271 -2.53 -2.73 21.52
CA LEU A 271 -3.92 -2.65 21.95
C LEU A 271 -4.06 -3.64 23.10
N GLN A 272 -4.43 -3.15 24.29
CA GLN A 272 -5.06 -4.04 25.26
C GLN A 272 -6.35 -4.51 24.59
N THR A 273 -6.32 -5.67 23.93
CA THR A 273 -7.54 -6.44 23.75
C THR A 273 -8.13 -6.52 25.14
N PRO A 274 -9.37 -6.06 25.39
CA PRO A 274 -10.01 -6.34 26.65
C PRO A 274 -10.03 -7.86 26.74
N GLU A 275 -9.11 -8.44 27.50
CA GLU A 275 -9.32 -9.76 28.06
C GLU A 275 -10.70 -9.64 28.68
N GLU A 276 -11.64 -10.40 28.14
CA GLU A 276 -13.01 -10.49 28.63
C GLU A 276 -12.91 -10.46 30.14
N ALA A 277 -13.36 -9.36 30.73
CA ALA A 277 -13.34 -9.19 32.16
C ALA A 277 -14.22 -10.31 32.71
N SER A 278 -13.58 -11.41 33.05
CA SER A 278 -14.04 -12.48 33.90
C SER A 278 -14.35 -11.82 35.24
N GLY A 279 -15.56 -11.28 35.31
CA GLY A 279 -16.03 -10.47 36.42
C GLY A 279 -17.55 -10.42 36.39
N THR A 280 -18.20 -11.58 36.26
CA THR A 280 -19.52 -11.72 36.87
C THR A 280 -19.28 -12.43 38.18
N GLU A 281 -19.17 -11.63 39.24
CA GLU A 281 -19.08 -12.09 40.61
C GLU A 281 -20.22 -13.06 40.92
N GLU A 282 -19.86 -14.24 41.44
CA GLU A 282 -20.78 -15.14 42.13
C GLU A 282 -21.27 -14.47 43.43
N GLY A 283 -22.31 -13.64 43.30
CA GLY A 283 -23.12 -13.18 44.40
C GLY A 283 -24.06 -14.31 44.86
N SER A 284 -23.60 -15.06 45.84
CA SER A 284 -24.30 -16.13 46.55
C SER A 284 -25.76 -15.81 46.93
N ALA A 285 -26.61 -16.80 46.66
CA ALA A 285 -27.64 -17.36 47.52
C ALA A 285 -28.74 -16.43 48.09
N VAL A 286 -29.94 -16.53 47.52
CA VAL A 286 -31.18 -16.72 48.29
C VAL A 286 -32.11 -17.64 47.47
N VAL A 287 -32.18 -18.92 47.85
CA VAL A 287 -33.28 -19.85 47.50
C VAL A 287 -34.11 -20.01 48.77
N PRO A 288 -35.40 -19.62 48.72
CA PRO A 288 -36.45 -20.44 49.31
C PRO A 288 -37.70 -20.34 48.39
N THR A 289 -38.35 -21.40 47.91
CA THR A 289 -39.01 -22.47 48.64
C THR A 289 -39.64 -23.36 47.56
N GLU A 290 -39.33 -24.65 47.50
CA GLU A 290 -40.22 -25.60 46.84
C GLU A 290 -41.26 -26.05 47.87
N LEU A 291 -42.53 -25.78 47.57
CA LEU A 291 -43.67 -26.30 48.31
C LEU A 291 -43.85 -27.77 47.98
N SER A 292 -43.93 -28.55 49.06
CA SER A 292 -44.13 -29.99 49.12
C SER A 292 -45.27 -30.53 48.27
N ASN A 293 -45.00 -31.68 47.65
CA ASN A 293 -46.00 -32.63 47.15
C ASN A 293 -47.01 -33.03 48.24
N PHE A 294 -48.29 -32.92 47.89
CA PHE A 294 -49.38 -33.82 48.30
C PHE A 294 -50.05 -34.34 47.03
#